data_AF-A0A7K2KS80-F1
#
_entry.id   AF-A0A7K2KS80-F1
#
_cell.length_a   1.000
_cell.length_b   1.000
_cell.length_c   1.000
_cell.angle_alpha   90.00
_cell.angle_beta   90.00
_cell.angle_gamma   90.00
#
_symmetry.space_group_name_H-M   'P 1'
#
loop_
_entity.id
_entity.type
_entity.pdbx_description
1 polymer ?
#
loop_
_entity_poly.entity_id
_entity_poly.type
_entity_poly.pdbx_seq_one_letter_code
_entity_poly.pdbx_strand_id
1 'polypeptide(L)'
;MTTVDPVSRTVDPAPPPPMRLRELVFGAACAAAVRAAVRLGVADALGDTPMTAEDLATAVQAQPRTLLRLLRALSCQGVFTENPDGTFAHTEMSRLLREDDPHSLRYIALWCTEPWTWDVWPKLDEAVRSGDNVFENVFGREFFPYLNEEAPESAYVFNRAMTTSSRQSAQDVADLLDLREASSVADIGGGQGHVLASLLERHPDLRGTLLDLPGVVGNADPRLRDGGGLASRVRVVAGDCREDIPVEADVYIIKNILEWDDDSTRRALA
;
A
#
# COMPACT_ATOMS: atom_id res chain seq x y z
N MET A 1 -43.21 27.91 -3.84
CA MET A 1 -41.89 28.39 -3.39
C MET A 1 -41.57 27.62 -2.13
N THR A 2 -41.06 26.41 -2.31
CA THR A 2 -40.91 25.40 -1.24
C THR A 2 -39.45 25.44 -0.83
N THR A 3 -39.17 26.04 0.31
CA THR A 3 -37.84 26.07 0.92
C THR A 3 -37.54 24.69 1.48
N VAL A 4 -36.49 24.06 0.96
CA VAL A 4 -35.92 22.81 1.46
C VAL A 4 -35.09 23.15 2.69
N ASP A 5 -35.42 22.56 3.83
CA ASP A 5 -34.61 22.64 5.05
C ASP A 5 -33.24 21.98 4.83
N PRO A 6 -32.13 22.59 5.31
CA PRO A 6 -30.82 21.97 5.22
C PRO A 6 -30.76 20.80 6.21
N VAL A 7 -30.49 19.61 5.68
CA VAL A 7 -30.20 18.39 6.46
C VAL A 7 -29.02 18.69 7.39
N SER A 8 -29.30 18.78 8.68
CA SER A 8 -28.29 18.82 9.74
C SER A 8 -27.48 17.53 9.68
N ARG A 9 -26.25 17.61 9.16
CA ARG A 9 -25.25 16.55 9.32
C ARG A 9 -24.85 16.52 10.79
N THR A 10 -25.44 15.60 11.56
CA THR A 10 -24.91 15.21 12.87
C THR A 10 -23.55 14.56 12.63
N VAL A 11 -22.48 15.33 12.82
CA VAL A 11 -21.14 14.78 12.93
C VAL A 11 -21.13 13.96 14.22
N ASP A 12 -20.91 12.65 14.12
CA ASP A 12 -20.73 11.82 15.29
C ASP A 12 -19.62 12.43 16.16
N PRO A 13 -19.88 12.71 17.45
CA PRO A 13 -18.89 13.36 18.28
C PRO A 13 -17.65 12.48 18.37
N ALA A 14 -16.50 13.06 18.03
CA ALA A 14 -15.22 12.38 18.16
C ALA A 14 -15.08 11.76 19.56
N PRO A 15 -14.50 10.55 19.68
CA PRO A 15 -14.35 9.88 20.96
C PRO A 15 -13.63 10.79 21.97
N PRO A 16 -13.99 10.77 23.28
CA PRO A 16 -13.31 11.59 24.27
C PRO A 16 -11.79 11.32 24.26
N PRO A 17 -10.94 12.34 24.51
CA PRO A 17 -9.48 12.19 24.38
C PRO A 17 -8.87 10.97 25.08
N PRO A 18 -9.28 10.57 26.31
CA PRO A 18 -8.76 9.36 26.94
C PRO A 18 -9.10 8.07 26.19
N MET A 19 -10.26 8.01 25.54
CA MET A 19 -10.68 6.87 24.73
C MET A 19 -9.86 6.81 23.45
N ARG A 20 -9.70 7.96 22.78
CA ARG A 20 -8.87 8.06 21.58
C ARG A 20 -7.42 7.69 21.83
N LEU A 21 -6.83 8.13 22.95
CA LEU A 21 -5.46 7.77 23.30
C LEU A 21 -5.33 6.25 23.57
N ARG A 22 -6.31 5.64 24.25
CA ARG A 22 -6.32 4.18 24.45
C ARG A 22 -6.43 3.42 23.13
N GLU A 23 -7.25 3.86 22.20
CA GLU A 23 -7.34 3.26 20.86
C GLU A 23 -5.98 3.26 20.16
N LEU A 24 -5.25 4.37 20.21
CA LEU A 24 -3.91 4.46 19.64
C LEU A 24 -2.92 3.50 20.32
N VAL A 25 -2.92 3.46 21.66
CA VAL A 25 -2.04 2.56 22.43
C VAL A 25 -2.36 1.08 22.17
N PHE A 26 -3.63 0.72 22.03
CA PHE A 26 -4.05 -0.63 21.68
C PHE A 26 -3.89 -0.97 20.19
N GLY A 27 -3.48 -0.01 19.35
CA GLY A 27 -3.26 -0.20 17.92
C GLY A 27 -2.28 -1.33 17.61
N ALA A 28 -1.25 -1.52 18.45
CA ALA A 28 -0.29 -2.63 18.32
C ALA A 28 -0.98 -4.00 18.35
N ALA A 29 -1.94 -4.20 19.27
CA ALA A 29 -2.68 -5.45 19.37
C ALA A 29 -3.62 -5.66 18.16
N CYS A 30 -4.21 -4.57 17.66
CA CYS A 30 -5.05 -4.62 16.45
C CYS A 30 -4.23 -5.00 15.21
N ALA A 31 -3.07 -4.38 15.03
CA ALA A 31 -2.15 -4.70 13.94
C ALA A 31 -1.67 -6.17 14.01
N ALA A 32 -1.33 -6.66 15.19
CA ALA A 32 -0.96 -8.06 15.40
C ALA A 32 -2.11 -9.03 15.09
N ALA A 33 -3.35 -8.67 15.43
CA ALA A 33 -4.53 -9.48 15.09
C ALA A 33 -4.77 -9.55 13.58
N VAL A 34 -4.64 -8.43 12.86
CA VAL A 34 -4.75 -8.41 11.39
C VAL A 34 -3.65 -9.27 10.76
N ARG A 35 -2.40 -9.10 11.22
CA ARG A 35 -1.27 -9.94 10.78
C ARG A 35 -1.56 -11.42 10.97
N ALA A 36 -2.08 -11.82 12.12
CA ALA A 36 -2.40 -13.20 12.41
C ALA A 36 -3.47 -13.76 11.46
N ALA A 37 -4.54 -13.00 11.19
CA ALA A 37 -5.58 -13.42 10.24
C ALA A 37 -5.04 -13.57 8.82
N VAL A 38 -4.15 -12.68 8.38
CA VAL A 38 -3.47 -12.77 7.08
C VAL A 38 -2.56 -14.00 7.01
N ARG A 39 -1.71 -14.21 8.03
CA ARG A 39 -0.79 -15.36 8.08
C ARG A 39 -1.51 -16.71 8.10
N LEU A 40 -2.67 -16.77 8.76
CA LEU A 40 -3.53 -17.95 8.79
C LEU A 40 -4.32 -18.13 7.48
N GLY A 41 -4.40 -17.12 6.61
CA GLY A 41 -5.20 -17.20 5.38
C GLY A 41 -6.71 -17.19 5.65
N VAL A 42 -7.15 -16.54 6.75
CA VAL A 42 -8.57 -16.53 7.17
C VAL A 42 -9.47 -15.94 6.10
N ALA A 43 -9.06 -14.82 5.49
CA ALA A 43 -9.86 -14.14 4.49
C ALA A 43 -9.99 -14.96 3.19
N ASP A 44 -8.94 -15.68 2.80
CA ASP A 44 -8.98 -16.56 1.63
C ASP A 44 -9.87 -17.79 1.89
N ALA A 45 -9.77 -18.37 3.09
CA ALA A 45 -10.50 -19.57 3.50
C ALA A 45 -12.01 -19.33 3.69
N LEU A 46 -12.42 -18.14 4.13
CA LEU A 46 -13.82 -17.81 4.41
C LEU A 46 -14.71 -17.88 3.15
N GLY A 47 -14.16 -17.60 1.96
CA GLY A 47 -14.96 -17.55 0.73
C GLY A 47 -16.14 -16.56 0.82
N ASP A 48 -17.10 -16.67 -0.10
CA ASP A 48 -18.28 -15.79 -0.10
C ASP A 48 -19.45 -16.30 0.76
N THR A 49 -19.39 -17.54 1.23
CA THR A 49 -20.43 -18.13 2.09
C THR A 49 -20.01 -18.05 3.55
N PRO A 50 -20.84 -17.52 4.46
CA PRO A 50 -20.50 -17.47 5.87
C PRO A 50 -20.13 -18.84 6.45
N MET A 51 -19.13 -18.88 7.33
CA MET A 51 -18.60 -20.12 7.92
C MET A 51 -18.55 -20.05 9.44
N THR A 52 -18.73 -21.19 10.12
CA THR A 52 -18.49 -21.26 11.57
C THR A 52 -17.00 -21.09 11.88
N ALA A 53 -16.67 -20.71 13.12
CA ALA A 53 -15.27 -20.64 13.55
C ALA A 53 -14.60 -22.03 13.53
N GLU A 54 -15.36 -23.10 13.76
CA GLU A 54 -14.91 -24.49 13.70
C GLU A 54 -14.52 -24.91 12.27
N ASP A 55 -15.36 -24.59 11.29
CA ASP A 55 -15.09 -24.89 9.87
C ASP A 55 -13.90 -24.06 9.36
N LEU A 56 -13.86 -22.77 9.71
CA LEU A 56 -12.71 -21.92 9.39
C LEU A 56 -11.42 -22.43 10.02
N ALA A 57 -11.47 -22.82 11.31
CA ALA A 57 -10.31 -23.35 12.01
C ALA A 57 -9.79 -24.63 11.35
N THR A 58 -10.69 -25.46 10.84
CA THR A 58 -10.31 -26.65 10.07
C THR A 58 -9.62 -26.26 8.78
N ALA A 59 -10.18 -25.29 8.03
CA ALA A 59 -9.63 -24.82 6.76
C ALA A 59 -8.24 -24.18 6.91
N VAL A 60 -8.01 -23.41 7.98
CA VAL A 60 -6.74 -22.71 8.23
C VAL A 60 -5.80 -23.44 9.20
N GLN A 61 -6.13 -24.69 9.56
CA GLN A 61 -5.34 -25.52 10.49
C GLN A 61 -5.06 -24.83 11.84
N ALA A 62 -6.05 -24.11 12.38
CA ALA A 62 -5.97 -23.38 13.63
C ALA A 62 -6.78 -24.06 14.74
N GLN A 63 -6.55 -23.65 15.99
CA GLN A 63 -7.35 -24.11 17.12
C GLN A 63 -8.69 -23.31 17.17
N PRO A 64 -9.86 -23.99 17.18
CA PRO A 64 -11.17 -23.32 17.03
C PRO A 64 -11.47 -22.23 18.05
N ARG A 65 -11.23 -22.48 19.34
CA ARG A 65 -11.48 -21.54 20.43
C ARG A 65 -10.61 -20.28 20.32
N THR A 66 -9.34 -20.41 19.92
CA THR A 66 -8.46 -19.24 19.76
C THR A 66 -8.73 -18.49 18.47
N LEU A 67 -9.08 -19.20 17.39
CA LEU A 67 -9.50 -18.55 16.15
C LEU A 67 -10.79 -17.75 16.36
N LEU A 68 -11.78 -18.32 17.06
CA LEU A 68 -13.01 -17.60 17.43
C LEU A 68 -12.70 -16.30 18.19
N ARG A 69 -11.75 -16.31 19.13
CA ARG A 69 -11.34 -15.09 19.86
C ARG A 69 -10.71 -14.06 18.93
N LEU A 70 -9.87 -14.50 17.99
CA LEU A 70 -9.26 -13.62 16.99
C LEU A 70 -10.34 -13.00 16.09
N LEU A 71 -11.24 -13.82 15.55
CA LEU A 71 -12.33 -13.38 14.68
C LEU A 71 -13.26 -12.39 15.39
N ARG A 72 -13.60 -12.63 16.66
CA ARG A 72 -14.39 -11.68 17.47
C ARG A 72 -13.65 -10.37 17.71
N ALA A 73 -12.36 -10.42 18.05
CA ALA A 73 -11.57 -9.22 18.23
C ALA A 73 -11.52 -8.38 16.94
N LEU A 74 -11.34 -9.03 15.79
CA LEU A 74 -11.35 -8.39 14.48
C LEU A 74 -12.74 -7.91 14.04
N SER A 75 -13.81 -8.60 14.47
CA SER A 75 -15.18 -8.16 14.21
C SER A 75 -15.53 -6.89 14.99
N CYS A 76 -15.04 -6.74 16.23
CA CYS A 76 -15.14 -5.49 16.97
C CYS A 76 -14.43 -4.31 16.29
N GLN A 77 -13.48 -4.59 15.40
CA GLN A 77 -12.78 -3.58 14.59
C GLN A 77 -13.37 -3.43 13.17
N GLY A 78 -14.50 -4.09 12.89
CA GLY A 78 -15.15 -4.05 11.58
C GLY A 78 -14.46 -4.87 10.48
N VAL A 79 -13.42 -5.64 10.80
CA VAL A 79 -12.67 -6.43 9.81
C VAL A 79 -13.50 -7.63 9.34
N PHE A 80 -14.17 -8.33 10.24
CA PHE A 80 -15.14 -9.39 9.91
C PHE A 80 -16.50 -9.04 10.54
N THR A 81 -17.53 -9.84 10.26
CA THR A 81 -18.80 -9.76 10.99
C THR A 81 -19.20 -11.13 11.51
N GLU A 82 -19.66 -11.18 12.76
CA GLU A 82 -20.24 -12.38 13.39
C GLU A 82 -21.77 -12.28 13.25
N ASN A 83 -22.37 -13.22 12.52
CA ASN A 83 -23.80 -13.34 12.34
C ASN A 83 -24.48 -13.89 13.61
N PRO A 84 -25.80 -13.67 13.79
CA PRO A 84 -26.54 -14.17 14.95
C PRO A 84 -26.49 -15.69 15.14
N ASP A 85 -26.24 -16.45 14.07
CA ASP A 85 -26.11 -17.91 14.08
C ASP A 85 -24.69 -18.39 14.44
N GLY A 86 -23.76 -17.48 14.72
CA GLY A 86 -22.37 -17.77 15.07
C GLY A 86 -21.45 -17.99 13.87
N THR A 87 -21.95 -17.81 12.65
CA THR A 87 -21.10 -17.81 11.44
C THR A 87 -20.40 -16.46 11.26
N PHE A 88 -19.24 -16.47 10.60
CA PHE A 88 -18.50 -15.27 10.23
C PHE A 88 -18.68 -15.00 8.76
N ALA A 89 -18.79 -13.73 8.38
CA ALA A 89 -18.86 -13.28 7.00
C ALA A 89 -17.87 -12.13 6.74
N HIS A 90 -17.59 -11.91 5.45
CA HIS A 90 -16.78 -10.79 5.02
C HIS A 90 -17.46 -9.44 5.28
N THR A 91 -16.64 -8.45 5.64
CA THR A 91 -16.93 -7.02 5.46
C THR A 91 -16.07 -6.51 4.31
N GLU A 92 -16.23 -5.24 3.92
CA GLU A 92 -15.33 -4.60 2.94
C GLU A 92 -13.86 -4.67 3.40
N MET A 93 -13.59 -4.52 4.70
CA MET A 93 -12.24 -4.56 5.25
C MET A 93 -11.59 -5.95 5.18
N SER A 94 -12.30 -7.05 5.45
CA SER A 94 -11.71 -8.39 5.31
C SER A 94 -11.55 -8.83 3.86
N ARG A 95 -12.33 -8.29 2.91
CA ARG A 95 -12.12 -8.55 1.48
C ARG A 95 -10.76 -8.04 1.02
N LEU A 96 -10.34 -6.87 1.51
CA LEU A 96 -9.00 -6.33 1.28
C LEU A 96 -7.86 -7.21 1.84
N LEU A 97 -8.15 -8.21 2.68
CA LEU A 97 -7.13 -9.15 3.17
C LEU A 97 -6.97 -10.40 2.29
N ARG A 98 -7.85 -10.59 1.29
CA ARG A 98 -7.76 -11.69 0.33
C ARG A 98 -6.62 -11.48 -0.64
N GLU A 99 -5.94 -12.54 -1.05
CA GLU A 99 -4.85 -12.44 -2.04
C GLU A 99 -5.34 -12.16 -3.47
N ASP A 100 -6.55 -12.58 -3.80
CA ASP A 100 -7.14 -12.42 -5.14
C ASP A 100 -7.84 -11.07 -5.35
N ASP A 101 -7.97 -10.24 -4.30
CA ASP A 101 -8.55 -8.91 -4.43
C ASP A 101 -7.57 -7.97 -5.18
N PRO A 102 -7.99 -7.30 -6.27
CA PRO A 102 -7.12 -6.38 -7.00
C PRO A 102 -6.62 -5.20 -6.13
N HIS A 103 -7.33 -4.86 -5.06
CA HIS A 103 -7.01 -3.81 -4.10
C HIS A 103 -6.45 -4.39 -2.79
N SER A 104 -5.94 -5.63 -2.82
CA SER A 104 -5.47 -6.34 -1.63
C SER A 104 -4.46 -5.54 -0.82
N LEU A 105 -4.75 -5.37 0.47
CA LEU A 105 -3.85 -4.85 1.50
C LEU A 105 -3.11 -5.96 2.25
N ARG A 106 -3.24 -7.22 1.84
CA ARG A 106 -2.61 -8.39 2.48
C ARG A 106 -1.12 -8.19 2.74
N TYR A 107 -0.37 -7.83 1.69
CA TYR A 107 1.08 -7.68 1.79
C TYR A 107 1.51 -6.39 2.48
N ILE A 108 0.69 -5.33 2.42
CA ILE A 108 0.91 -4.12 3.22
C ILE A 108 0.72 -4.43 4.70
N ALA A 109 -0.32 -5.17 5.08
CA ALA A 109 -0.54 -5.60 6.45
C ALA A 109 0.62 -6.45 6.97
N LEU A 110 1.14 -7.39 6.17
CA LEU A 110 2.33 -8.16 6.53
C LEU A 110 3.57 -7.26 6.67
N TRP A 111 3.83 -6.40 5.68
CA TRP A 111 5.00 -5.50 5.67
C TRP A 111 5.06 -4.59 6.89
N CYS A 112 3.96 -3.89 7.19
CA CYS A 112 3.86 -2.98 8.33
C CYS A 112 3.91 -3.69 9.69
N THR A 113 3.85 -5.02 9.71
CA THR A 113 3.88 -5.83 10.93
C THR A 113 4.96 -6.92 10.88
N GLU A 114 5.97 -6.76 10.03
CA GLU A 114 7.10 -7.68 9.93
C GLU A 114 7.82 -7.84 11.28
N PRO A 115 8.40 -9.01 11.60
CA PRO A 115 8.98 -9.26 12.92
C PRO A 115 9.97 -8.19 13.40
N TRP A 116 10.88 -7.76 12.51
CA TRP A 116 11.87 -6.72 12.82
C TRP A 116 11.24 -5.37 13.18
N THR A 117 10.02 -5.07 12.72
CA THR A 117 9.32 -3.83 13.09
C THR A 117 9.06 -3.79 14.59
N TRP A 118 8.73 -4.94 15.20
CA TRP A 118 8.47 -5.05 16.63
C TRP A 118 9.73 -4.96 17.49
N ASP A 119 10.90 -5.15 16.89
CA ASP A 119 12.19 -4.97 17.56
C ASP A 119 12.63 -3.49 17.55
N VAL A 120 12.26 -2.73 16.51
CA VAL A 120 12.66 -1.32 16.35
C VAL A 120 11.66 -0.31 16.89
N TRP A 121 10.34 -0.57 16.80
CA TRP A 121 9.32 0.36 17.32
C TRP A 121 9.47 0.71 18.80
N PRO A 122 9.86 -0.22 19.69
CA PRO A 122 10.15 0.11 21.10
C PRO A 122 11.32 1.08 21.30
N LYS A 123 12.12 1.33 20.27
CA LYS A 123 13.30 2.21 20.26
C LYS A 123 13.05 3.57 19.63
N LEU A 124 11.80 3.89 19.27
CA LEU A 124 11.44 5.15 18.62
C LEU A 124 11.85 6.38 19.46
N ASP A 125 11.78 6.30 20.79
CA ASP A 125 12.21 7.40 21.65
C ASP A 125 13.73 7.62 21.64
N GLU A 126 14.53 6.58 21.40
CA GLU A 126 15.97 6.71 21.16
C GLU A 126 16.24 7.40 19.83
N ALA A 127 15.56 6.98 18.75
CA ALA A 127 15.68 7.59 17.42
C ALA A 127 15.33 9.09 17.44
N VAL A 128 14.25 9.47 18.15
CA VAL A 128 13.83 10.86 18.29
C VAL A 128 14.85 11.70 19.07
N ARG A 129 15.54 11.11 20.06
CA ARG A 129 16.54 11.84 20.85
C ARG A 129 17.84 12.05 20.09
N SER A 130 18.30 11.07 19.32
CA SER A 130 19.58 11.15 18.62
C SER A 130 19.46 11.77 17.23
N GLY A 131 18.31 11.60 16.56
CA GLY A 131 18.15 11.89 15.13
C GLY A 131 18.71 10.79 14.23
N ASP A 132 19.21 9.68 14.80
CA ASP A 132 19.86 8.60 14.07
C ASP A 132 18.90 7.45 13.75
N ASN A 133 19.28 6.64 12.75
CA ASN A 133 18.61 5.39 12.41
C ASN A 133 18.88 4.30 13.46
N VAL A 134 17.87 3.92 14.24
CA VAL A 134 18.00 2.86 15.27
C VAL A 134 18.09 1.45 14.70
N PHE A 135 17.74 1.24 13.42
CA PHE A 135 17.78 -0.09 12.81
C PHE A 135 19.20 -0.66 12.83
N GLU A 136 20.19 0.14 12.45
CA GLU A 136 21.61 -0.27 12.44
C GLU A 136 22.13 -0.61 13.83
N ASN A 137 21.64 0.07 14.86
CA ASN A 137 22.02 -0.23 16.25
C ASN A 137 21.43 -1.56 16.73
N VAL A 138 20.23 -1.93 16.25
CA VAL A 138 19.55 -3.18 16.62
C VAL A 138 20.12 -4.38 15.85
N PHE A 139 20.35 -4.22 14.54
CA PHE A 139 20.73 -5.33 13.65
C PHE A 139 22.21 -5.33 13.23
N GLY A 140 22.98 -4.29 13.55
CA GLY A 140 24.40 -4.17 13.19
C GLY A 140 24.66 -3.98 11.69
N ARG A 141 23.62 -3.62 10.94
CA ARG A 141 23.58 -3.53 9.47
C ARG A 141 22.61 -2.46 9.04
N GLU A 142 22.88 -1.85 7.88
CA GLU A 142 21.91 -1.00 7.20
C GLU A 142 20.67 -1.82 6.78
N PHE A 143 19.53 -1.14 6.68
CA PHE A 143 18.23 -1.77 6.46
C PHE A 143 18.15 -2.62 5.18
N PHE A 144 18.54 -2.06 4.03
CA PHE A 144 18.44 -2.76 2.75
C PHE A 144 19.40 -3.95 2.62
N PRO A 145 20.68 -3.86 3.06
CA PRO A 145 21.56 -5.03 3.15
C PRO A 145 20.96 -6.14 4.02
N TYR A 146 20.48 -5.83 5.23
CA TYR A 146 19.81 -6.81 6.09
C TYR A 146 18.62 -7.47 5.39
N LEU A 147 17.75 -6.67 4.77
CA LEU A 147 16.55 -7.15 4.10
C LEU A 147 16.90 -8.16 2.98
N ASN A 148 17.88 -7.83 2.14
CA ASN A 148 18.23 -8.65 0.97
C ASN A 148 19.05 -9.89 1.31
N GLU A 149 19.91 -9.82 2.33
CA GLU A 149 20.88 -10.88 2.63
C GLU A 149 20.42 -11.81 3.75
N GLU A 150 19.70 -11.29 4.74
CA GLU A 150 19.42 -11.99 5.99
C GLU A 150 17.91 -12.26 6.22
N ALA A 151 17.03 -11.50 5.56
CA ALA A 151 15.58 -11.61 5.74
C ALA A 151 14.82 -11.91 4.42
N PRO A 152 15.05 -13.06 3.77
CA PRO A 152 14.46 -13.37 2.46
C PRO A 152 12.92 -13.40 2.45
N GLU A 153 12.29 -13.79 3.56
CA GLU A 153 10.82 -13.71 3.72
C GLU A 153 10.35 -12.25 3.76
N SER A 154 11.02 -11.40 4.52
CA SER A 154 10.72 -9.97 4.59
C SER A 154 10.98 -9.28 3.25
N ALA A 155 12.04 -9.65 2.52
CA ALA A 155 12.30 -9.15 1.17
C ALA A 155 11.19 -9.55 0.20
N TYR A 156 10.69 -10.79 0.29
CA TYR A 156 9.54 -11.24 -0.50
C TYR A 156 8.28 -10.43 -0.18
N VAL A 157 7.97 -10.25 1.11
CA VAL A 157 6.82 -9.44 1.56
C VAL A 157 6.96 -7.99 1.09
N PHE A 158 8.13 -7.39 1.24
CA PHE A 158 8.45 -6.05 0.76
C PHE A 158 8.15 -5.91 -0.73
N ASN A 159 8.72 -6.80 -1.55
CA ASN A 159 8.55 -6.75 -3.00
C ASN A 159 7.07 -6.86 -3.41
N ARG A 160 6.31 -7.77 -2.78
CA ARG A 160 4.86 -7.91 -3.03
C ARG A 160 4.08 -6.69 -2.55
N ALA A 161 4.40 -6.14 -1.38
CA ALA A 161 3.76 -4.96 -0.81
C ALA A 161 3.98 -3.72 -1.69
N MET A 162 5.22 -3.48 -2.10
CA MET A 162 5.58 -2.36 -2.98
C MET A 162 4.94 -2.50 -4.36
N THR A 163 4.91 -3.70 -4.93
CA THR A 163 4.25 -3.95 -6.22
C THR A 163 2.76 -3.65 -6.13
N THR A 164 2.08 -4.16 -5.11
CA THR A 164 0.62 -4.01 -4.95
C THR A 164 0.24 -2.56 -4.66
N SER A 165 0.96 -1.91 -3.75
CA SER A 165 0.78 -0.48 -3.44
C SER A 165 1.04 0.42 -4.65
N SER A 166 2.07 0.12 -5.45
CA SER A 166 2.37 0.88 -6.67
C SER A 166 1.28 0.74 -7.72
N ARG A 167 0.71 -0.46 -7.89
CA ARG A 167 -0.41 -0.70 -8.80
C ARG A 167 -1.68 0.00 -8.32
N GLN A 168 -1.99 -0.07 -7.03
CA GLN A 168 -3.13 0.62 -6.45
C GLN A 168 -3.03 2.13 -6.65
N SER A 169 -1.88 2.71 -6.28
CA SER A 169 -1.61 4.13 -6.45
C SER A 169 -1.68 4.55 -7.93
N ALA A 170 -1.20 3.70 -8.84
CA ALA A 170 -1.31 3.93 -10.28
C ALA A 170 -2.76 3.97 -10.76
N GLN A 171 -3.59 3.04 -10.29
CA GLN A 171 -5.01 2.98 -10.63
C GLN A 171 -5.77 4.19 -10.06
N ASP A 172 -5.54 4.54 -8.79
CA ASP A 172 -6.16 5.69 -8.15
C ASP A 172 -5.78 7.00 -8.84
N VAL A 173 -4.49 7.17 -9.19
CA VAL A 173 -4.05 8.32 -9.99
C VAL A 173 -4.75 8.34 -11.34
N ALA A 174 -4.85 7.20 -12.04
CA ALA A 174 -5.52 7.14 -13.34
C ALA A 174 -7.04 7.37 -13.26
N ASP A 175 -7.69 7.01 -12.17
CA ASP A 175 -9.12 7.23 -11.97
C ASP A 175 -9.45 8.68 -11.56
N LEU A 176 -8.54 9.34 -10.82
CA LEU A 176 -8.74 10.69 -10.31
C LEU A 176 -8.19 11.80 -11.21
N LEU A 177 -7.14 11.51 -11.99
CA LEU A 177 -6.48 12.49 -12.84
C LEU A 177 -7.12 12.53 -14.21
N ASP A 178 -7.85 13.62 -14.49
CA ASP A 178 -8.45 13.85 -15.80
C ASP A 178 -7.43 14.46 -16.79
N LEU A 179 -6.95 13.63 -17.71
CA LEU A 179 -6.00 14.03 -18.76
C LEU A 179 -6.64 14.18 -20.15
N ARG A 180 -7.97 14.35 -20.25
CA ARG A 180 -8.67 14.43 -21.54
C ARG A 180 -8.21 15.60 -22.43
N GLU A 181 -7.73 16.69 -21.84
CA GLU A 181 -7.24 17.87 -22.57
C GLU A 181 -5.71 17.85 -22.79
N ALA A 182 -5.00 16.89 -22.21
CA ALA A 182 -3.56 16.73 -22.36
C ALA A 182 -3.23 15.81 -23.55
N SER A 183 -2.21 16.18 -24.32
CA SER A 183 -1.67 15.35 -25.40
C SER A 183 -0.45 14.52 -24.95
N SER A 184 0.22 14.97 -23.89
CA SER A 184 1.45 14.37 -23.39
C SER A 184 1.55 14.38 -21.86
N VAL A 185 2.10 13.30 -21.30
CA VAL A 185 2.40 13.17 -19.87
C VAL A 185 3.82 12.64 -19.67
N ALA A 186 4.53 13.17 -18.67
CA ALA A 186 5.84 12.71 -18.25
C ALA A 186 5.78 12.20 -16.81
N ASP A 187 6.15 10.93 -16.58
CA ASP A 187 6.26 10.31 -15.27
C ASP A 187 7.74 10.35 -14.82
N ILE A 188 8.05 11.29 -13.94
CA ILE A 188 9.42 11.63 -13.49
C ILE A 188 9.72 10.85 -12.21
N GLY A 189 10.76 10.02 -12.27
CA GLY A 189 11.01 9.01 -11.24
C GLY A 189 9.86 8.00 -11.13
N GLY A 190 9.26 7.64 -12.28
CA GLY A 190 8.06 6.80 -12.36
C GLY A 190 8.29 5.33 -12.01
N GLY A 191 9.49 4.95 -11.59
CA GLY A 191 9.88 3.59 -11.30
C GLY A 191 9.77 2.70 -12.52
N GLN A 192 9.03 1.60 -12.37
CA GLN A 192 8.75 0.68 -13.47
C GLN A 192 7.66 1.18 -14.44
N GLY A 193 7.07 2.36 -14.20
CA GLY A 193 6.10 2.99 -15.09
C GLY A 193 4.67 2.45 -14.99
N HIS A 194 4.29 1.84 -13.85
CA HIS A 194 2.92 1.35 -13.65
C HIS A 194 1.86 2.47 -13.69
N VAL A 195 2.19 3.66 -13.17
CA VAL A 195 1.31 4.84 -13.22
C VAL A 195 1.11 5.27 -14.67
N LEU A 196 2.22 5.50 -15.39
CA LEU A 196 2.19 5.87 -16.80
C LEU A 196 1.42 4.86 -17.65
N ALA A 197 1.66 3.56 -17.49
CA ALA A 197 0.96 2.52 -18.24
C ALA A 197 -0.56 2.57 -18.02
N SER A 198 -1.00 2.75 -16.78
CA SER A 198 -2.42 2.81 -16.41
C SER A 198 -3.10 4.06 -16.98
N LEU A 199 -2.42 5.21 -16.97
CA LEU A 199 -2.92 6.44 -17.60
C LEU A 199 -3.07 6.29 -19.12
N LEU A 200 -2.11 5.69 -19.79
CA LEU A 200 -2.16 5.49 -21.25
C LEU A 200 -3.22 4.49 -21.68
N GLU A 201 -3.52 3.47 -20.86
CA GLU A 201 -4.65 2.56 -21.10
C GLU A 201 -5.99 3.29 -21.03
N ARG A 202 -6.13 4.25 -20.12
CA ARG A 202 -7.36 5.02 -19.93
C ARG A 202 -7.54 6.17 -20.92
N HIS A 203 -6.43 6.71 -21.44
CA HIS A 203 -6.42 7.81 -22.40
C HIS A 203 -5.75 7.36 -23.71
N PRO A 204 -6.52 6.88 -24.72
CA PRO A 204 -5.98 6.27 -25.94
C PRO A 204 -5.12 7.22 -26.80
N ASP A 205 -5.42 8.52 -26.77
CA ASP A 205 -4.72 9.54 -27.55
C ASP A 205 -3.51 10.14 -26.82
N LEU A 206 -3.37 9.86 -25.53
CA LEU A 206 -2.27 10.36 -24.70
C LEU A 206 -0.95 9.67 -25.08
N ARG A 207 0.13 10.44 -25.11
CA ARG A 207 1.51 9.96 -25.24
C ARG A 207 2.26 10.14 -23.92
N GLY A 208 3.14 9.21 -23.62
CA GLY A 208 3.84 9.14 -22.35
C GLY A 208 5.36 9.25 -22.50
N THR A 209 6.01 9.83 -21.49
CA THR A 209 7.45 9.65 -21.26
C THR A 209 7.67 9.11 -19.85
N LEU A 210 8.39 7.99 -19.72
CA LEU A 210 8.88 7.49 -18.44
C LEU A 210 10.33 7.93 -18.27
N LEU A 211 10.64 8.65 -17.20
CA LEU A 211 12.02 8.99 -16.84
C LEU A 211 12.39 8.37 -15.49
N ASP A 212 13.43 7.55 -15.46
CA ASP A 212 14.00 7.01 -14.22
C ASP A 212 15.45 6.57 -14.45
N LEU A 213 16.14 6.14 -13.39
CA LEU A 213 17.53 5.70 -13.44
C LEU A 213 17.71 4.51 -14.41
N PRO A 214 18.89 4.37 -15.05
CA PRO A 214 19.14 3.31 -16.03
C PRO A 214 18.82 1.89 -15.55
N GLY A 215 19.16 1.56 -14.30
CA GLY A 215 18.88 0.24 -13.71
C GLY A 215 17.39 0.01 -13.42
N VAL A 216 16.61 1.07 -13.24
CA VAL A 216 15.18 1.02 -12.96
C VAL A 216 14.42 0.82 -14.26
N VAL A 217 14.62 1.68 -15.26
CA VAL A 217 13.93 1.58 -16.56
C VAL A 217 14.29 0.30 -17.34
N GLY A 218 15.43 -0.33 -17.02
CA GLY A 218 15.79 -1.65 -17.57
C GLY A 218 14.76 -2.75 -17.27
N ASN A 219 13.97 -2.58 -16.20
CA ASN A 219 12.93 -3.52 -15.77
C ASN A 219 11.50 -3.01 -16.02
N ALA A 220 11.35 -1.92 -16.80
CA ALA A 220 10.08 -1.23 -16.97
C ALA A 220 8.92 -2.19 -17.33
N ASP A 221 7.69 -1.77 -17.00
CA ASP A 221 6.48 -2.54 -17.24
C ASP A 221 6.47 -3.09 -18.67
N PRO A 222 6.24 -4.41 -18.87
CA PRO A 222 6.29 -5.04 -20.19
C PRO A 222 5.40 -4.37 -21.24
N ARG A 223 4.32 -3.67 -20.83
CA ARG A 223 3.45 -2.92 -21.73
C ARG A 223 4.15 -1.73 -22.38
N LEU A 224 5.13 -1.13 -21.68
CA LEU A 224 5.86 0.07 -22.09
C LEU A 224 7.11 -0.23 -22.94
N ARG A 225 7.60 -1.48 -22.89
CA ARG A 225 8.83 -1.91 -23.58
C ARG A 225 8.57 -2.23 -25.05
N ASP A 226 9.64 -2.31 -25.84
CA ASP A 226 9.56 -2.71 -27.26
C ASP A 226 8.76 -4.00 -27.44
N GLY A 227 7.76 -3.96 -28.34
CA GLY A 227 6.82 -5.06 -28.57
C GLY A 227 5.63 -5.12 -27.60
N GLY A 228 5.61 -4.28 -26.56
CA GLY A 228 4.50 -4.10 -25.64
C GLY A 228 3.34 -3.31 -26.25
N GLY A 229 2.14 -3.47 -25.68
CA GLY A 229 0.90 -2.86 -26.21
C GLY A 229 0.86 -1.34 -26.18
N LEU A 230 1.73 -0.68 -25.41
CA LEU A 230 1.81 0.78 -25.29
C LEU A 230 3.10 1.37 -25.88
N ALA A 231 4.00 0.53 -26.40
CA ALA A 231 5.34 0.92 -26.84
C ALA A 231 5.33 2.05 -27.88
N SER A 232 4.35 2.07 -28.79
CA SER A 232 4.23 3.10 -29.83
C SER A 232 3.83 4.48 -29.32
N ARG A 233 3.36 4.57 -28.07
CA ARG A 233 2.90 5.80 -27.41
C ARG A 233 3.81 6.23 -26.27
N VAL A 234 4.90 5.51 -26.02
CA VAL A 234 5.82 5.79 -24.91
C VAL A 234 7.25 5.98 -25.35
N ARG A 235 7.90 6.95 -24.72
CA ARG A 235 9.35 7.10 -24.71
C ARG A 235 9.86 6.74 -23.32
N VAL A 236 10.81 5.81 -23.24
CA VAL A 236 11.51 5.49 -21.98
C VAL A 236 12.87 6.20 -21.99
N VAL A 237 13.13 7.02 -20.98
CA VAL A 237 14.33 7.84 -20.84
C VAL A 237 15.07 7.41 -19.58
N ALA A 238 16.29 6.89 -19.77
CA ALA A 238 17.19 6.60 -18.66
C ALA A 238 17.91 7.89 -18.24
N GLY A 239 17.79 8.31 -16.99
CA GLY A 239 18.42 9.52 -16.48
C GLY A 239 18.12 9.79 -15.01
N ASP A 240 18.84 10.74 -14.43
CA ASP A 240 18.59 11.23 -13.07
C ASP A 240 17.88 12.58 -13.16
N CYS A 241 16.62 12.64 -12.69
CA CYS A 241 15.82 13.87 -12.69
C CYS A 241 16.39 14.99 -11.79
N ARG A 242 17.35 14.68 -10.91
CA ARG A 242 18.07 15.68 -10.10
C ARG A 242 19.20 16.35 -10.89
N GLU A 243 19.56 15.79 -12.04
CA GLU A 243 20.54 16.36 -12.97
C GLU A 243 19.86 17.06 -14.14
N ASP A 244 18.89 16.40 -14.79
CA ASP A 244 18.16 16.94 -15.93
C ASP A 244 16.80 16.24 -16.16
N ILE A 245 15.83 16.98 -16.68
CA ILE A 245 14.54 16.45 -17.16
C ILE A 245 14.40 16.83 -18.65
N PRO A 246 14.98 16.04 -19.58
CA PRO A 246 15.00 16.36 -21.00
C PRO A 246 13.68 15.98 -21.70
N VAL A 247 12.55 16.41 -21.11
CA VAL A 247 11.20 16.06 -21.54
C VAL A 247 10.30 17.29 -21.47
N GLU A 248 9.66 17.62 -22.58
CA GLU A 248 8.55 18.57 -22.63
C GLU A 248 7.23 17.79 -22.67
N ALA A 249 6.33 18.08 -21.73
CA ALA A 249 5.01 17.46 -21.64
C ALA A 249 3.97 18.45 -21.10
N ASP A 250 2.69 18.20 -21.40
CA ASP A 250 1.58 19.02 -20.89
C ASP A 250 1.39 18.80 -19.37
N VAL A 251 1.67 17.58 -18.90
CA VAL A 251 1.54 17.19 -17.50
C VAL A 251 2.79 16.43 -17.04
N TYR A 252 3.32 16.81 -15.87
CA TYR A 252 4.39 16.11 -15.18
C TYR A 252 3.86 15.45 -13.91
N ILE A 253 4.18 14.17 -13.73
CA ILE A 253 3.84 13.38 -12.55
C ILE A 253 5.12 13.10 -11.79
N ILE A 254 5.06 13.37 -10.48
CA ILE A 254 6.17 13.19 -9.54
C ILE A 254 5.57 12.47 -8.33
N LYS A 255 5.76 11.15 -8.22
CA LYS A 255 5.08 10.31 -7.20
C LYS A 255 6.06 9.51 -6.34
N ASN A 256 6.12 9.83 -5.05
CA ASN A 256 7.00 9.19 -4.04
C ASN A 256 8.49 9.34 -4.37
N ILE A 257 8.87 10.50 -4.90
CA ILE A 257 10.27 10.82 -5.18
C ILE A 257 10.72 12.17 -4.60
N LEU A 258 9.85 12.97 -3.97
CA LEU A 258 10.25 14.25 -3.34
C LEU A 258 10.63 14.11 -1.86
N GLU A 259 10.69 12.89 -1.34
CA GLU A 259 11.07 12.57 0.05
C GLU A 259 12.59 12.55 0.26
N TRP A 260 13.32 13.31 -0.54
CA TRP A 260 14.77 13.55 -0.41
C TRP A 260 15.06 14.77 0.47
N ASP A 261 16.33 15.11 0.61
CA ASP A 261 16.73 16.41 1.16
C ASP A 261 16.24 17.59 0.29
N ASP A 262 16.08 18.74 0.93
CA ASP A 262 15.60 19.98 0.29
C ASP A 262 16.35 20.34 -0.99
N ASP A 263 17.67 20.14 -1.04
CA ASP A 263 18.49 20.54 -2.19
C ASP A 263 18.29 19.58 -3.37
N SER A 264 18.14 18.29 -3.12
CA SER A 264 17.75 17.31 -4.13
C SER A 264 16.35 17.60 -4.69
N THR A 265 15.38 17.92 -3.83
CA THR A 265 14.02 18.30 -4.25
C THR A 265 14.01 19.58 -5.08
N ARG A 266 14.77 20.61 -4.66
CA ARG A 266 14.88 21.86 -5.44
C ARG A 266 15.48 21.63 -6.82
N ARG A 267 16.54 20.82 -6.93
CA ARG A 267 17.19 20.52 -8.22
C ARG A 267 16.24 19.85 -9.21
N ALA A 268 15.38 18.94 -8.74
CA ALA A 268 14.43 18.25 -9.60
C ALA A 268 13.24 19.13 -10.05
N LEU A 269 12.96 20.23 -9.33
CA LEU A 269 11.83 21.13 -9.62
C LEU A 269 12.23 22.47 -10.26
N ALA A 270 13.53 22.68 -10.48
CA ALA A 270 14.08 23.90 -11.06
C ALA A 270 13.98 23.90 -12.59
#